data_AF-A0A354ZJC5-F1
#
_entry.id   AF-A0A354ZJC5-F1
#
_cell.length_a   1.000
_cell.length_b   1.000
_cell.length_c   1.000
_cell.angle_alpha   90.00
_cell.angle_beta   90.00
_cell.angle_gamma   90.00
#
_symmetry.space_group_name_H-M   'P 1'
#
loop_
_entity.id
_entity.type
_entity.pdbx_description
1 polymer ?
#
loop_
_entity_poly.entity_id
_entity_poly.type
_entity_poly.pdbx_seq_one_letter_code
_entity_poly.pdbx_strand_id
1 'polypeptide(L)'
;MRTNKEKLVMISVQGAVAPHVRRQAFRIDAEGAPFALPGVGGITYNVRVGDPVFGWAGDHIEPGVSTAAKYEKRGEEENRGYNILSCIGNEARVVSGDAKGARGVVTGHHGGIEHVLVDFDDETLDKLCIDDKILIRSYGQGLRLPDYPDVKLFNVDPGLLELMEPGEA
;
A
#
# COMPACT_ATOMS: atom_id res chain seq x y z
N MET A 1 1.93 -1.99 -26.02
CA MET A 1 0.68 -2.61 -25.54
C MET A 1 -0.49 -1.64 -25.53
N ARG A 2 -1.59 -1.98 -26.22
CA ARG A 2 -2.84 -1.21 -26.19
C ARG A 2 -3.64 -1.54 -24.92
N THR A 3 -4.24 -0.53 -24.31
CA THR A 3 -5.09 -0.68 -23.12
C THR A 3 -6.43 0.06 -23.29
N ASN A 4 -7.34 -0.10 -22.33
CA ASN A 4 -8.57 0.69 -22.22
C ASN A 4 -8.43 1.84 -21.19
N LYS A 5 -7.22 2.35 -20.94
CA LYS A 5 -6.95 3.31 -19.85
C LYS A 5 -7.82 4.56 -19.91
N GLU A 6 -8.15 5.03 -21.11
CA GLU A 6 -9.02 6.17 -21.38
C GLU A 6 -10.48 5.97 -20.90
N LYS A 7 -10.89 4.72 -20.66
CA LYS A 7 -12.22 4.36 -20.15
C LYS A 7 -12.23 4.09 -18.64
N LEU A 8 -11.07 4.11 -17.99
CA LEU A 8 -10.97 3.87 -16.56
C LEU A 8 -11.42 5.08 -15.77
N VAL A 9 -12.05 4.81 -14.63
CA VAL A 9 -12.50 5.85 -13.70
C VAL A 9 -11.41 6.04 -12.65
N MET A 10 -11.01 7.29 -12.46
CA MET A 10 -10.21 7.70 -11.31
C MET A 10 -11.14 8.17 -10.19
N ILE A 11 -10.99 7.62 -8.99
CA ILE A 11 -11.84 7.93 -7.84
C ILE A 11 -11.01 8.19 -6.59
N SER A 12 -11.51 9.02 -5.69
CA SER A 12 -10.89 9.23 -4.38
C SER A 12 -11.16 8.05 -3.46
N VAL A 13 -10.11 7.51 -2.85
CA VAL A 13 -10.21 6.66 -1.66
C VAL A 13 -9.32 7.25 -0.58
N GLN A 14 -9.80 7.25 0.67
CA GLN A 14 -9.10 7.91 1.76
C GLN A 14 -8.91 6.96 2.93
N GLY A 15 -7.69 6.95 3.45
CA GLY A 15 -7.34 6.30 4.70
C GLY A 15 -6.56 7.22 5.60
N ALA A 16 -5.93 6.63 6.60
CA ALA A 16 -5.03 7.30 7.51
C ALA A 16 -3.83 6.39 7.82
N VAL A 17 -2.73 6.99 8.26
CA VAL A 17 -1.58 6.24 8.80
C VAL A 17 -2.07 5.37 9.96
N ALA A 18 -1.95 4.06 9.80
CA ALA A 18 -2.40 3.08 10.78
C ALA A 18 -1.28 2.85 11.83
N PRO A 19 -1.61 2.67 13.11
CA PRO A 19 -0.59 2.35 14.13
C PRO A 19 -0.01 0.94 13.91
N HIS A 20 1.16 0.67 14.51
CA HIS A 20 1.66 -0.70 14.66
C HIS A 20 0.68 -1.57 15.44
N VAL A 21 0.60 -2.84 15.08
CA VAL A 21 -0.44 -3.72 15.62
C VAL A 21 0.16 -5.01 16.10
N ARG A 22 -0.15 -5.34 17.35
CA ARG A 22 0.26 -6.58 17.97
C ARG A 22 -0.85 -7.08 18.88
N ARG A 23 -1.39 -8.27 18.57
CA ARG A 23 -2.41 -8.93 19.40
C ARG A 23 -1.82 -9.78 20.53
N GLN A 24 -0.57 -10.19 20.40
CA GLN A 24 0.10 -11.12 21.32
C GLN A 24 1.53 -10.67 21.63
N ALA A 25 1.99 -10.91 22.86
CA ALA A 25 3.34 -10.56 23.28
C ALA A 25 4.43 -11.32 22.48
N PHE A 26 4.15 -12.55 22.08
CA PHE A 26 5.04 -13.38 21.28
C PHE A 26 4.29 -13.95 20.08
N ARG A 27 5.02 -14.17 18.98
CA ARG A 27 4.62 -15.02 17.85
C ARG A 27 5.51 -16.25 17.84
N ILE A 28 5.11 -17.28 17.11
CA ILE A 28 5.80 -18.57 17.05
C ILE A 28 6.39 -18.73 15.65
N ASP A 29 7.67 -19.11 15.57
CA ASP A 29 8.32 -19.42 14.30
C ASP A 29 7.99 -20.83 13.79
N ALA A 30 8.57 -21.21 12.66
CA ALA A 30 8.28 -22.51 12.03
C ALA A 30 8.78 -23.70 12.87
N GLU A 31 9.76 -23.47 13.75
CA GLU A 31 10.36 -24.46 14.64
C GLU A 31 9.66 -24.54 16.01
N GLY A 32 8.67 -23.68 16.26
CA GLY A 32 7.91 -23.65 17.50
C GLY A 32 8.53 -22.77 18.60
N ALA A 33 9.57 -21.98 18.30
CA ALA A 33 10.17 -21.06 19.25
C ALA A 33 9.45 -19.70 19.27
N PRO A 34 9.25 -19.11 20.46
CA PRO A 34 8.60 -17.81 20.58
C PRO A 34 9.56 -16.66 20.28
N PHE A 35 9.08 -15.63 19.58
CA PHE A 35 9.84 -14.40 19.32
C PHE A 35 9.01 -13.13 19.53
N ALA A 36 9.71 -12.03 19.83
CA ALA A 36 9.15 -10.69 20.01
C ALA A 36 9.84 -9.69 19.07
N LEU A 37 9.39 -9.66 17.81
CA LEU A 37 9.96 -8.82 16.74
C LEU A 37 8.96 -7.76 16.23
N PRO A 38 9.41 -6.60 15.70
CA PRO A 38 8.55 -5.66 15.00
C PRO A 38 7.72 -6.32 13.88
N GLY A 39 6.61 -5.69 13.50
CA GLY A 39 5.71 -6.22 12.47
C GLY A 39 4.83 -5.13 11.86
N VAL A 40 3.68 -5.54 11.33
CA VAL A 40 2.73 -4.72 10.56
C VAL A 40 2.29 -3.42 11.23
N GLY A 41 1.91 -2.45 10.38
CA GLY A 41 1.41 -1.13 10.72
C GLY A 41 2.51 -0.08 10.85
N GLY A 42 2.08 1.15 11.13
CA GLY A 42 2.97 2.25 11.47
C GLY A 42 3.72 2.87 10.30
N ILE A 43 4.76 3.61 10.67
CA ILE A 43 5.74 4.23 9.77
C ILE A 43 7.05 3.48 10.02
N THR A 44 7.48 2.70 9.03
CA THR A 44 8.76 1.99 9.05
C THR A 44 9.83 2.87 8.43
N TYR A 45 10.68 3.47 9.27
CA TYR A 45 11.66 4.47 8.84
C TYR A 45 12.85 3.91 8.07
N ASN A 46 13.20 2.64 8.26
CA ASN A 46 14.45 2.05 7.76
C ASN A 46 14.26 0.82 6.86
N VAL A 47 13.04 0.57 6.38
CA VAL A 47 12.75 -0.46 5.38
C VAL A 47 11.83 0.15 4.33
N ARG A 48 12.29 0.16 3.08
CA ARG A 48 11.66 0.86 1.95
C ARG A 48 11.47 -0.07 0.76
N VAL A 49 10.66 0.36 -0.19
CA VAL A 49 10.55 -0.35 -1.47
C VAL A 49 11.92 -0.35 -2.17
N GLY A 50 12.38 -1.53 -2.59
CA GLY A 50 13.71 -1.73 -3.16
C GLY A 50 14.74 -2.33 -2.19
N ASP A 51 14.49 -2.28 -0.88
CA ASP A 51 15.35 -2.96 0.10
C ASP A 51 15.18 -4.48 0.03
N PRO A 52 16.18 -5.27 0.50
CA PRO A 52 16.07 -6.71 0.61
C PRO A 52 14.88 -7.13 1.49
N VAL A 53 14.11 -8.12 1.02
CA VAL A 53 12.97 -8.68 1.77
C VAL A 53 13.39 -9.57 2.95
N PHE A 54 14.65 -10.01 2.99
CA PHE A 54 15.22 -10.85 4.05
C PHE A 54 16.36 -10.13 4.79
N GLY A 55 16.73 -10.64 5.96
CA GLY A 55 17.84 -10.12 6.76
C GLY A 55 17.43 -9.15 7.88
N TRP A 56 16.13 -8.86 8.00
CA TRP A 56 15.58 -8.03 9.06
C TRP A 56 15.16 -8.89 10.26
N ALA A 57 15.42 -8.39 11.46
CA ALA A 57 14.85 -8.95 12.69
C ALA A 57 13.39 -8.46 12.85
N GLY A 58 12.49 -8.96 12.00
CA GLY A 58 11.10 -8.53 11.90
C GLY A 58 10.19 -9.66 11.41
N ASP A 59 8.88 -9.51 11.62
CA ASP A 59 7.88 -10.45 11.10
C ASP A 59 6.70 -9.70 10.49
N HIS A 60 6.50 -9.87 9.17
CA HIS A 60 5.58 -9.10 8.33
C HIS A 60 5.84 -7.59 8.43
N ILE A 61 7.10 -7.18 8.24
CA ILE A 61 7.43 -5.76 8.14
C ILE A 61 6.80 -5.18 6.88
N GLU A 62 6.16 -4.02 7.04
CA GLU A 62 5.55 -3.26 5.95
C GLU A 62 6.47 -2.05 5.64
N PRO A 63 7.02 -1.92 4.41
CA PRO A 63 7.92 -0.83 4.07
C PRO A 63 7.20 0.53 4.00
N GLY A 64 7.89 1.59 4.43
CA GLY A 64 7.35 2.95 4.41
C GLY A 64 6.14 3.12 5.33
N VAL A 65 5.02 3.57 4.80
CA VAL A 65 3.84 3.96 5.58
C VAL A 65 2.70 2.98 5.37
N SER A 66 2.21 2.41 6.47
CA SER A 66 1.05 1.53 6.47
C SER A 66 -0.22 2.35 6.72
N THR A 67 -1.25 2.16 5.90
CA THR A 67 -2.47 2.97 5.96
C THR A 67 -3.72 2.12 5.92
N ALA A 68 -4.80 2.59 6.55
CA ALA A 68 -6.11 1.94 6.54
C ALA A 68 -7.23 2.97 6.50
N ALA A 69 -8.41 2.62 5.98
CA ALA A 69 -9.59 3.49 6.03
C ALA A 69 -10.08 3.69 7.47
N LYS A 70 -10.15 2.60 8.23
CA LYS A 70 -10.57 2.55 9.64
C LYS A 70 -9.77 1.48 10.37
N TYR A 71 -8.64 1.86 10.96
CA TYR A 71 -7.76 0.89 11.63
C TYR A 71 -8.39 0.21 12.86
N GLU A 72 -9.32 0.86 13.56
CA GLU A 72 -10.04 0.29 14.70
C GLU A 72 -11.03 -0.82 14.27
N LYS A 73 -11.43 -0.80 13.00
CA LYS A 73 -12.52 -1.61 12.46
C LYS A 73 -12.14 -2.30 11.15
N ARG A 74 -11.02 -3.02 11.18
CA ARG A 74 -10.34 -3.55 9.99
C ARG A 74 -11.19 -4.44 9.10
N GLY A 75 -12.14 -5.17 9.68
CA GLY A 75 -13.05 -6.03 8.93
C GLY A 75 -14.19 -5.33 8.21
N GLU A 76 -14.38 -4.01 8.42
CA GLU A 76 -15.46 -3.25 7.78
C GLU A 76 -15.20 -2.99 6.28
N GLU A 77 -16.27 -2.78 5.54
CA GLU A 77 -16.29 -2.66 4.08
C GLU A 77 -15.47 -1.48 3.56
N GLU A 78 -15.30 -0.42 4.34
CA GLU A 78 -14.49 0.73 3.94
C GLU A 78 -13.01 0.38 3.81
N ASN A 79 -12.48 -0.50 4.65
CA ASN A 79 -11.10 -0.97 4.51
C ASN A 79 -10.94 -1.83 3.25
N ARG A 80 -11.93 -2.68 2.94
CA ARG A 80 -11.93 -3.45 1.69
C ARG A 80 -12.00 -2.55 0.47
N GLY A 81 -12.86 -1.53 0.49
CA GLY A 81 -12.95 -0.54 -0.58
C GLY A 81 -11.63 0.20 -0.78
N TYR A 82 -11.00 0.64 0.32
CA TYR A 82 -9.69 1.30 0.29
C TYR A 82 -8.58 0.39 -0.24
N ASN A 83 -8.54 -0.88 0.19
CA ASN A 83 -7.54 -1.86 -0.23
C ASN A 83 -7.72 -2.24 -1.71
N ILE A 84 -8.93 -2.61 -2.11
CA ILE A 84 -9.25 -3.07 -3.47
C ILE A 84 -9.06 -1.95 -4.49
N LEU A 85 -9.52 -0.73 -4.21
CA LEU A 85 -9.48 0.32 -5.23
C LEU A 85 -8.09 0.93 -5.42
N SER A 86 -7.29 1.02 -4.34
CA SER A 86 -5.89 1.44 -4.42
C SER A 86 -5.10 0.51 -5.33
N CYS A 87 -4.45 1.01 -6.37
CA CYS A 87 -3.56 0.24 -7.25
C CYS A 87 -2.10 0.63 -7.00
N ILE A 88 -1.17 -0.33 -7.16
CA ILE A 88 0.27 -0.07 -7.07
C ILE A 88 0.64 0.94 -8.15
N GLY A 89 1.35 2.00 -7.77
CA GLY A 89 1.69 3.13 -8.63
C GLY A 89 0.74 4.33 -8.51
N ASN A 90 -0.39 4.22 -7.81
CA ASN A 90 -1.28 5.38 -7.64
C ASN A 90 -0.65 6.48 -6.78
N GLU A 91 -0.95 7.74 -7.13
CA GLU A 91 -0.57 8.91 -6.35
C GLU A 91 -1.33 8.91 -5.01
N ALA A 92 -0.57 8.98 -3.92
CA ALA A 92 -1.07 9.23 -2.57
C ALA A 92 -0.67 10.65 -2.14
N ARG A 93 -1.56 11.33 -1.41
CA ARG A 93 -1.29 12.68 -0.89
C ARG A 93 -1.67 12.77 0.57
N VAL A 94 -0.78 13.32 1.39
CA VAL A 94 -1.08 13.65 2.78
C VAL A 94 -2.01 14.88 2.81
N VAL A 95 -3.14 14.79 3.52
CA VAL A 95 -4.15 15.86 3.56
C VAL A 95 -4.40 16.45 4.97
N SER A 96 -3.65 15.99 5.97
CA SER A 96 -3.61 16.54 7.34
C SER A 96 -2.18 16.59 7.89
N GLY A 97 -2.02 17.09 9.11
CA GLY A 97 -0.75 17.07 9.83
C GLY A 97 0.32 17.98 9.23
N ASP A 98 1.53 17.82 9.74
CA ASP A 98 2.69 18.65 9.38
C ASP A 98 3.25 18.28 7.99
N ALA A 99 2.99 17.05 7.55
CA ALA A 99 3.32 16.56 6.21
C ALA A 99 2.27 16.95 5.13
N LYS A 100 1.24 17.72 5.46
CA LYS A 100 0.15 18.04 4.52
C LYS A 100 0.66 18.60 3.19
N GLY A 101 0.21 17.99 2.10
CA GLY A 101 0.57 18.35 0.73
C GLY A 101 1.68 17.49 0.14
N ALA A 102 2.42 16.76 0.97
CA ALA A 102 3.40 15.77 0.50
C ALA A 102 2.72 14.71 -0.37
N ARG A 103 3.45 14.23 -1.37
CA ARG A 103 3.00 13.21 -2.32
C ARG A 103 3.85 11.97 -2.18
N GLY A 104 3.20 10.84 -2.33
CA GLY A 104 3.80 9.53 -2.30
C GLY A 104 3.16 8.62 -3.33
N VAL A 105 3.54 7.36 -3.30
CA VAL A 105 3.09 6.35 -4.26
C VAL A 105 2.68 5.09 -3.51
N VAL A 106 1.54 4.51 -3.90
CA VAL A 106 1.12 3.20 -3.39
C VAL A 106 2.10 2.13 -3.88
N THR A 107 2.68 1.38 -2.94
CA THR A 107 3.69 0.35 -3.22
C THR A 107 3.14 -1.07 -3.08
N GLY A 108 2.04 -1.27 -2.37
CA GLY A 108 1.46 -2.59 -2.18
C GLY A 108 0.29 -2.63 -1.21
N HIS A 109 -0.11 -3.86 -0.87
CA HIS A 109 -1.28 -4.17 -0.05
C HIS A 109 -0.97 -5.32 0.88
N HIS A 110 -1.62 -5.33 2.04
CA HIS A 110 -1.57 -6.46 2.97
C HIS A 110 -2.98 -6.86 3.40
N GLY A 111 -3.48 -7.95 2.84
CA GLY A 111 -4.79 -8.51 3.15
C GLY A 111 -4.89 -9.08 4.57
N GLY A 112 -6.10 -9.20 5.09
CA GLY A 112 -6.39 -9.65 6.45
C GLY A 112 -6.31 -8.52 7.47
N ILE A 113 -5.23 -7.72 7.44
CA ILE A 113 -5.15 -6.45 8.17
C ILE A 113 -5.71 -5.27 7.36
N GLU A 114 -5.86 -5.47 6.05
CA GLU A 114 -6.41 -4.53 5.07
C GLU A 114 -5.62 -3.22 4.95
N HIS A 115 -4.29 -3.30 5.06
CA HIS A 115 -3.41 -2.15 4.88
C HIS A 115 -3.12 -1.87 3.40
N VAL A 116 -3.00 -0.59 3.05
CA VAL A 116 -2.36 -0.11 1.82
C VAL A 116 -1.01 0.50 2.21
N LEU A 117 0.03 0.14 1.47
CA LEU A 117 1.40 0.58 1.71
C LEU A 117 1.72 1.76 0.80
N VAL A 118 2.32 2.80 1.37
CA VAL A 118 2.64 4.04 0.65
C VAL A 118 4.08 4.45 0.96
N ASP A 119 4.83 4.76 -0.10
CA ASP A 119 6.17 5.32 0.02
C ASP A 119 6.12 6.84 -0.15
N PHE A 120 6.81 7.55 0.75
CA PHE A 120 7.02 9.00 0.73
C PHE A 120 8.50 9.29 0.96
N ASP A 121 8.99 10.47 0.56
CA ASP A 121 10.37 10.85 0.87
C ASP A 121 10.67 10.92 2.38
N ASP A 122 11.96 10.90 2.74
CA ASP A 122 12.41 10.84 4.12
C ASP A 122 11.94 12.05 4.94
N GLU A 123 11.94 13.24 4.34
CA GLU A 123 11.46 14.47 4.99
C GLU A 123 9.96 14.35 5.34
N THR A 124 9.18 13.69 4.50
CA THR A 124 7.77 13.42 4.76
C THR A 124 7.60 12.37 5.87
N LEU A 125 8.40 11.30 5.87
CA LEU A 125 8.32 10.28 6.92
C LEU A 125 8.58 10.86 8.31
N ASP A 126 9.52 11.79 8.43
CA ASP A 126 9.85 12.46 9.71
C ASP A 126 8.73 13.38 10.22
N LYS A 127 7.83 13.83 9.34
CA LYS A 127 6.70 14.72 9.66
C LYS A 127 5.38 13.98 9.86
N LEU A 128 5.26 12.76 9.32
CA LEU A 128 4.05 11.98 9.41
C LEU A 128 3.80 11.49 10.83
N CYS A 129 2.54 11.54 11.25
CA CYS A 129 2.08 10.94 12.48
C CYS A 129 1.04 9.85 12.21
N ILE A 130 0.84 8.97 13.20
CA ILE A 130 -0.35 8.10 13.22
C ILE A 130 -1.61 8.97 13.09
N ASP A 131 -2.61 8.44 12.41
CA ASP A 131 -3.88 9.10 12.07
C ASP A 131 -3.83 10.21 11.02
N ASP A 132 -2.65 10.58 10.50
CA ASP A 132 -2.58 11.49 9.38
C ASP A 132 -3.31 10.95 8.15
N LYS A 133 -4.15 11.78 7.55
CA LYS A 133 -5.06 11.40 6.48
C LYS A 133 -4.34 11.33 5.15
N ILE A 134 -4.52 10.22 4.45
CA ILE A 134 -3.92 9.94 3.16
C ILE A 134 -5.04 9.80 2.13
N LEU A 135 -5.03 10.69 1.14
CA LEU A 135 -5.95 10.65 0.01
C LEU A 135 -5.25 10.03 -1.19
N ILE A 136 -5.79 8.93 -1.71
CA ILE A 136 -5.27 8.24 -2.89
C ILE A 136 -6.19 8.55 -4.08
N ARG A 137 -5.58 8.92 -5.20
CA ARG A 137 -6.24 8.95 -6.50
C ARG A 137 -6.23 7.54 -7.08
N SER A 138 -7.22 6.75 -6.68
CA SER A 138 -7.36 5.35 -7.12
C SER A 138 -7.61 5.30 -8.62
N TYR A 139 -6.76 4.59 -9.36
CA TYR A 139 -6.84 4.46 -10.81
C TYR A 139 -6.18 3.16 -11.29
N GLY A 140 -6.92 2.27 -11.94
CA GLY A 140 -6.34 1.00 -12.47
C GLY A 140 -7.30 -0.18 -12.42
N GLN A 141 -8.26 -0.19 -11.49
CA GLN A 141 -9.27 -1.24 -11.49
C GLN A 141 -10.13 -1.20 -12.76
N GLY A 142 -10.26 -2.38 -13.40
CA GLY A 142 -10.92 -2.52 -14.69
C GLY A 142 -10.01 -2.32 -15.91
N LEU A 143 -8.70 -2.14 -15.71
CA LEU A 143 -7.71 -2.13 -16.78
C LEU A 143 -7.71 -3.46 -17.54
N ARG A 144 -7.65 -3.38 -18.86
CA ARG A 144 -7.72 -4.52 -19.78
C ARG A 144 -6.73 -4.32 -20.92
N LEU A 145 -6.32 -5.45 -21.48
CA LEU A 145 -5.55 -5.55 -22.71
C LEU A 145 -6.50 -6.04 -23.82
N PRO A 146 -7.05 -5.14 -24.66
CA PRO A 146 -8.05 -5.55 -25.66
C PRO A 146 -7.52 -6.57 -26.68
N ASP A 147 -6.22 -6.53 -26.97
CA ASP A 147 -5.55 -7.47 -27.87
C ASP A 147 -5.22 -8.82 -27.21
N TYR A 148 -5.30 -8.88 -25.88
CA TYR A 148 -5.00 -10.08 -25.08
C TYR A 148 -6.13 -10.34 -24.08
N PRO A 149 -7.35 -10.66 -24.55
CA PRO A 149 -8.55 -10.68 -23.71
C PRO A 149 -8.50 -11.72 -22.58
N ASP A 150 -7.68 -12.76 -22.71
CA ASP A 150 -7.49 -13.80 -21.69
C ASP A 150 -6.53 -13.38 -20.58
N VAL A 151 -5.68 -12.38 -20.83
CA VAL A 151 -4.78 -11.79 -19.83
C VAL A 151 -5.56 -10.78 -19.00
N LYS A 152 -5.63 -11.03 -17.69
CA LYS A 152 -6.33 -10.16 -16.74
C LYS A 152 -5.34 -9.32 -15.96
N LEU A 153 -5.64 -8.03 -15.87
CA LEU A 153 -4.87 -7.09 -15.08
C LEU A 153 -5.70 -6.66 -13.87
N PHE A 154 -5.02 -6.53 -12.73
CA PHE A 154 -5.57 -6.06 -11.48
C PHE A 154 -4.51 -5.24 -10.76
N ASN A 155 -4.95 -4.33 -9.88
CA ASN A 155 -4.11 -3.69 -8.86
C ASN A 155 -2.89 -2.90 -9.38
N VAL A 156 -2.88 -2.45 -10.64
CA VAL A 156 -1.75 -1.73 -11.24
C VAL A 156 -2.23 -0.41 -11.86
N ASP A 157 -1.52 0.67 -11.54
CA ASP A 157 -1.68 1.96 -12.21
C ASP A 157 -1.28 1.82 -13.70
N PRO A 158 -2.09 2.27 -14.67
CA PRO A 158 -1.74 2.20 -16.08
C PRO A 158 -0.42 2.87 -16.44
N GLY A 159 -0.06 3.97 -15.76
CA GLY A 159 1.23 4.65 -15.92
C GLY A 159 2.40 3.82 -15.40
N LEU A 160 2.22 3.06 -14.31
CA LEU A 160 3.22 2.10 -13.85
C LEU A 160 3.41 0.95 -14.84
N LEU A 161 2.31 0.41 -15.39
CA LEU A 161 2.38 -0.64 -16.41
C LEU A 161 3.18 -0.18 -17.65
N GLU A 162 3.02 1.09 -18.05
CA GLU A 162 3.80 1.67 -19.15
C GLU A 162 5.29 1.75 -18.84
N LEU A 163 5.66 2.09 -17.60
CA LEU A 163 7.06 2.12 -17.15
C LEU A 163 7.70 0.73 -17.02
N MET A 164 6.90 -0.31 -16.80
CA MET A 164 7.39 -1.70 -16.74
C MET A 164 7.75 -2.27 -18.11
N GLU A 165 7.32 -1.62 -19.20
CA GLU A 165 7.59 -2.02 -20.59
C GLU A 165 7.42 -3.54 -20.86
N PRO A 166 6.27 -4.16 -20.49
CA PRO A 166 6.07 -5.58 -20.72
C PRO A 166 6.12 -5.88 -22.22
N GLY A 167 7.01 -6.81 -22.60
CA GLY A 167 7.19 -7.24 -23.97
C GLY A 167 5.99 -8.01 -24.52
N GLU A 168 5.77 -7.89 -25.81
CA GLU A 168 4.87 -8.75 -26.58
C GLU A 168 5.75 -9.72 -27.38
N ALA A 169 5.48 -11.03 -27.26
CA ALA A 169 6.25 -12.09 -27.92
C ALA A 169 5.62 -12.47 -29.27
#